data_AF-A0AAJ3P453-F1
#
_entry.id   AF-A0AAJ3P453-F1
#
_cell.length_a   1.000
_cell.length_b   1.000
_cell.length_c   1.000
_cell.angle_alpha   90.00
_cell.angle_beta   90.00
_cell.angle_gamma   90.00
#
_symmetry.space_group_name_H-M   'P 1'
#
loop_
_entity.id
_entity.type
_entity.pdbx_description
1 polymer ?
#
loop_
_entity_poly.entity_id
_entity_poly.type
_entity_poly.pdbx_seq_one_letter_code
_entity_poly.pdbx_strand_id
1 'polypeptide(L)'
;MRRIDHLAQLAAVVRACPGLHVRYSEGPDADARRSSVDTESGLELPGLSVNPLDAERWWTRPLEDWLARQLCQYRHLAEQDPQRIAWVLRGEHCGRGPDCEPLLTDVEPIAVIGAHVLLEARERYERNFDAGRGPADDEEDRG
;
A
#
# COMPACT_ATOMS: atom_id res chain seq x y z
N MET A 1 12.60 -15.27 -0.32
CA MET A 1 12.13 -13.90 -0.57
C MET A 1 12.81 -12.97 0.43
N ARG A 2 13.28 -11.79 0.00
CA ARG A 2 13.94 -10.81 0.88
C ARG A 2 12.94 -10.25 1.90
N ARG A 3 13.41 -9.91 3.11
CA ARG A 3 12.62 -9.20 4.12
C ARG A 3 13.12 -7.76 4.26
N ILE A 4 12.20 -6.84 4.45
CA ILE A 4 12.46 -5.42 4.73
C ILE A 4 11.94 -5.15 6.13
N ASP A 5 12.81 -4.69 7.03
CA ASP A 5 12.44 -4.51 8.45
C ASP A 5 12.41 -3.04 8.88
N HIS A 6 12.94 -2.12 8.06
CA HIS A 6 12.84 -0.67 8.30
C HIS A 6 12.25 0.09 7.10
N LEU A 7 11.49 1.14 7.37
CA LEU A 7 10.88 2.02 6.36
C LEU A 7 11.93 2.69 5.47
N ALA A 8 13.07 3.07 6.05
CA ALA A 8 14.19 3.62 5.29
C ALA A 8 14.76 2.62 4.26
N GLN A 9 14.75 1.33 4.58
CA GLN A 9 15.16 0.27 3.66
C GLN A 9 14.14 0.11 2.52
N LEU A 10 12.83 0.18 2.82
CA LEU A 10 11.79 0.19 1.80
C LEU A 10 11.98 1.37 0.84
N ALA A 11 12.20 2.56 1.37
CA ALA A 11 12.43 3.76 0.58
C ALA A 11 13.68 3.65 -0.31
N ALA A 12 14.77 3.03 0.18
CA ALA A 12 15.94 2.76 -0.63
C ALA A 12 15.65 1.79 -1.79
N VAL A 13 14.84 0.75 -1.54
CA VAL A 13 14.43 -0.21 -2.58
C VAL A 13 13.57 0.45 -3.65
N VAL A 14 12.58 1.25 -3.27
CA VAL A 14 11.71 1.99 -4.20
C VAL A 14 12.50 2.99 -5.04
N ARG A 15 13.46 3.70 -4.43
CA ARG A 15 14.35 4.62 -5.17
C ARG A 15 15.23 3.89 -6.19
N ALA A 16 15.71 2.70 -5.86
CA ALA A 16 16.59 1.92 -6.74
C ALA A 16 15.82 1.24 -7.88
N CYS A 17 14.56 0.85 -7.61
CA CYS A 17 13.71 0.11 -8.53
C CYS A 17 12.31 0.74 -8.54
N PRO A 18 12.00 1.66 -9.46
CA PRO A 18 10.63 2.17 -9.62
C PRO A 18 9.69 1.10 -10.18
N GLY A 19 8.39 1.35 -10.11
CA GLY A 19 7.33 0.45 -10.56
C GLY A 19 6.90 -0.58 -9.50
N LEU A 20 7.24 -0.34 -8.24
CA LEU A 20 6.90 -1.23 -7.13
C LEU A 20 5.55 -0.88 -6.51
N HIS A 21 4.88 -1.91 -6.03
CA HIS A 21 3.60 -1.83 -5.37
C HIS A 21 3.63 -2.62 -4.06
N VAL A 22 2.66 -2.37 -3.19
CA VAL A 22 2.44 -3.15 -1.97
C VAL A 22 1.05 -3.77 -1.99
N ARG A 23 0.98 -5.01 -1.51
CA ARG A 23 -0.26 -5.75 -1.32
C ARG A 23 -0.33 -6.33 0.09
N TYR A 24 -1.56 -6.39 0.61
CA TYR A 24 -1.89 -7.06 1.86
C TYR A 24 -2.78 -8.27 1.58
N SER A 25 -2.27 -9.46 1.84
CA SER A 25 -2.95 -10.73 1.57
C SER A 25 -2.33 -11.86 2.39
N GLU A 26 -2.83 -13.09 2.27
CA GLU A 26 -2.21 -14.30 2.85
C GLU A 26 -0.78 -14.57 2.34
N GLY A 27 -0.34 -13.82 1.31
CA GLY A 27 1.01 -13.80 0.80
C GLY A 27 1.09 -14.22 -0.67
N PRO A 28 2.29 -14.19 -1.26
CA PRO A 28 2.46 -14.38 -2.70
C PRO A 28 2.00 -15.73 -3.22
N ASP A 29 2.23 -16.81 -2.47
CA ASP A 29 1.86 -18.17 -2.91
C ASP A 29 0.34 -18.35 -2.99
N ALA A 30 -0.40 -17.70 -2.09
CA ALA A 30 -1.86 -17.71 -2.09
C ALA A 30 -2.43 -16.88 -3.26
N ASP A 31 -1.78 -15.76 -3.59
CA ASP A 31 -2.19 -14.86 -4.67
C ASP A 31 -1.69 -15.30 -6.06
N ALA A 32 -0.71 -16.21 -6.15
CA ALA A 32 -0.10 -16.63 -7.42
C ALA A 32 -1.09 -17.22 -8.44
N ARG A 33 -2.28 -17.64 -8.00
CA ARG A 33 -3.35 -18.19 -8.84
C ARG A 33 -4.72 -17.55 -8.59
N ARG A 34 -4.77 -16.37 -7.96
CA ARG A 34 -6.02 -15.71 -7.60
C ARG A 34 -6.10 -14.31 -8.19
N SER A 35 -7.32 -13.89 -8.51
CA SER A 35 -7.71 -12.50 -8.72
C SER A 35 -8.15 -11.88 -7.40
N SER A 36 -8.12 -10.55 -7.34
CA SER A 36 -8.84 -9.85 -6.26
C SER A 36 -10.34 -9.90 -6.54
N VAL A 37 -11.14 -9.82 -5.49
CA VAL A 37 -12.60 -9.73 -5.58
C VAL A 37 -13.00 -8.37 -5.04
N ASP A 38 -13.83 -7.64 -5.78
CA ASP A 38 -14.45 -6.43 -5.27
C ASP A 38 -15.42 -6.78 -4.15
N THR A 39 -15.24 -6.16 -2.98
CA THR A 39 -16.03 -6.49 -1.78
C THR A 39 -17.49 -6.08 -1.93
N GLU A 40 -17.78 -4.98 -2.63
CA GLU A 40 -19.14 -4.45 -2.75
C GLU A 40 -19.98 -5.21 -3.78
N SER A 41 -19.43 -5.48 -4.98
CA SER A 41 -20.14 -6.20 -6.03
C SER A 41 -19.97 -7.71 -6.01
N GLY A 42 -18.94 -8.22 -5.32
CA GLY A 42 -18.56 -9.64 -5.35
C GLY A 42 -17.94 -10.10 -6.67
N LEU A 43 -17.64 -9.18 -7.60
CA LEU A 43 -17.05 -9.51 -8.90
C LEU A 43 -15.56 -9.77 -8.79
N GLU A 44 -15.08 -10.76 -9.55
CA GLU A 44 -13.66 -10.97 -9.75
C GLU A 44 -13.06 -9.82 -10.58
N LEU A 45 -11.98 -9.24 -10.06
CA LEU A 45 -11.21 -8.22 -10.74
C LEU A 45 -10.23 -8.87 -11.73
N PRO A 46 -9.88 -8.21 -12.84
CA PRO A 46 -8.97 -8.74 -13.85
C PRO A 46 -7.50 -8.86 -13.38
N GLY A 47 -7.20 -8.56 -12.12
CA GLY A 47 -5.86 -8.63 -11.55
C GLY A 47 -5.85 -8.48 -10.03
N LEU A 48 -4.65 -8.37 -9.46
CA LEU A 48 -4.45 -8.10 -8.04
C LEU A 48 -4.56 -6.60 -7.78
N SER A 49 -5.45 -6.21 -6.87
CA SER A 49 -5.53 -4.87 -6.30
C SER A 49 -4.32 -4.60 -5.42
N VAL A 50 -3.62 -3.49 -5.68
CA VAL A 50 -2.37 -3.12 -5.02
C VAL A 50 -2.26 -1.60 -4.84
N ASN A 51 -1.42 -1.16 -3.91
CA ASN A 51 -1.09 0.25 -3.74
C ASN A 51 0.27 0.60 -4.35
N PRO A 52 0.39 1.69 -5.12
CA PRO A 52 1.66 2.11 -5.71
C PRO A 52 2.62 2.62 -4.64
N LEU A 53 3.87 2.17 -4.66
CA LEU A 53 4.93 2.66 -3.78
C LEU A 53 5.68 3.85 -4.37
N ASP A 54 5.59 4.05 -5.68
CA ASP A 54 6.12 5.23 -6.34
C ASP A 54 5.28 6.45 -5.95
N ALA A 55 5.98 7.51 -5.52
CA ALA A 55 5.32 8.78 -5.25
C ALA A 55 4.88 9.44 -6.56
N GLU A 56 3.67 9.99 -6.56
CA GLU A 56 3.14 10.75 -7.69
C GLU A 56 3.95 12.03 -7.93
N ARG A 57 3.91 12.55 -9.18
CA ARG A 57 4.72 13.70 -9.58
C ARG A 57 4.43 14.99 -8.81
N TRP A 58 3.23 15.13 -8.26
CA TRP A 58 2.82 16.28 -7.45
C TRP A 58 3.31 16.18 -6.00
N TRP A 59 3.83 15.02 -5.59
CA TRP A 59 4.31 14.80 -4.23
C TRP A 59 5.65 15.51 -4.00
N THR A 60 5.67 16.47 -3.08
CA THR A 60 6.85 17.28 -2.77
C THR A 60 7.48 16.97 -1.41
N ARG A 61 6.85 16.09 -0.62
CA ARG A 61 7.31 15.68 0.71
C ARG A 61 8.30 14.51 0.63
N PRO A 62 9.01 14.14 1.72
CA PRO A 62 9.87 12.97 1.74
C PRO A 62 9.13 11.70 1.25
N LEU A 63 9.84 10.82 0.53
CA LEU A 63 9.26 9.56 0.02
C LEU A 63 8.74 8.70 1.17
N GLU A 64 9.42 8.71 2.32
CA GLU A 64 9.03 7.97 3.51
C GLU A 64 7.64 8.40 4.02
N ASP A 65 7.23 9.67 3.82
CA ASP A 65 5.85 10.11 4.13
C ASP A 65 4.84 9.48 3.16
N TRP A 66 5.17 9.40 1.88
CA TRP A 66 4.33 8.73 0.88
C TRP A 66 4.15 7.25 1.21
N LEU A 67 5.26 6.56 1.47
CA LEU A 67 5.25 5.13 1.81
C LEU A 67 4.45 4.88 3.08
N ALA A 68 4.60 5.74 4.11
CA ALA A 68 3.79 5.66 5.31
C ALA A 68 2.29 5.75 5.00
N ARG A 69 1.88 6.71 4.16
CA ARG A 69 0.48 6.84 3.72
C ARG A 69 -0.04 5.59 2.99
N GLN A 70 0.76 5.00 2.10
CA GLN A 70 0.36 3.80 1.33
C GLN A 70 0.22 2.56 2.22
N LEU A 71 1.15 2.37 3.17
CA LEU A 71 1.11 1.26 4.13
C LEU A 71 -0.02 1.40 5.14
N CYS A 72 -0.38 2.63 5.54
CA CYS A 72 -1.46 2.87 6.51
C CYS A 72 -2.87 2.70 5.93
N GLN A 73 -3.08 2.78 4.60
CA GLN A 73 -4.40 2.58 4.01
C GLN A 73 -5.00 1.20 4.33
N TYR A 74 -4.15 0.18 4.45
CA TYR A 74 -4.56 -1.20 4.77
C TYR A 74 -4.55 -1.53 6.26
N ARG A 75 -4.43 -0.50 7.13
CA ARG A 75 -4.43 -0.69 8.59
C ARG A 75 -5.62 -1.53 9.06
N HIS A 76 -6.81 -1.25 8.55
CA HIS A 76 -8.03 -1.97 8.91
C HIS A 76 -7.99 -3.45 8.50
N LEU A 77 -7.31 -3.81 7.42
CA LEU A 77 -7.19 -5.19 6.96
C LEU A 77 -6.21 -6.01 7.82
N ALA A 78 -5.11 -5.39 8.27
CA ALA A 78 -4.13 -6.06 9.13
C ALA A 78 -4.68 -6.30 10.55
N GLU A 79 -5.57 -5.41 11.04
CA GLU A 79 -6.22 -5.57 12.35
C GLU A 79 -7.29 -6.68 12.34
N GLN A 80 -7.87 -6.99 11.18
CA GLN A 80 -8.96 -7.97 11.04
C GLN A 80 -8.49 -9.41 10.80
N ASP A 81 -7.29 -9.61 10.25
CA ASP A 81 -6.79 -10.92 9.88
C ASP A 81 -5.27 -11.07 10.10
N PRO A 82 -4.84 -11.81 11.15
CA PRO A 82 -3.43 -12.00 11.46
C PRO A 82 -2.68 -12.88 10.46
N GLN A 83 -3.37 -13.55 9.53
CA GLN A 83 -2.72 -14.33 8.47
C GLN A 83 -2.26 -13.45 7.31
N ARG A 84 -2.73 -12.20 7.23
CA ARG A 84 -2.36 -11.29 6.15
C ARG A 84 -1.00 -10.63 6.42
N ILE A 85 -0.17 -10.63 5.39
CA ILE A 85 1.14 -10.00 5.38
C ILE A 85 1.19 -8.90 4.32
N ALA A 86 1.99 -7.88 4.59
CA ALA A 86 2.37 -6.86 3.63
C ALA A 86 3.55 -7.35 2.80
N TRP A 87 3.46 -7.27 1.48
CA TRP A 87 4.55 -7.66 0.59
C TRP A 87 4.63 -6.76 -0.64
N VAL A 88 5.86 -6.62 -1.13
CA VAL A 88 6.22 -5.78 -2.28
C VAL A 88 6.24 -6.64 -3.53
N LEU A 89 5.65 -6.11 -4.59
CA LEU A 89 5.55 -6.76 -5.89
C LEU A 89 5.67 -5.78 -7.04
N ARG A 90 5.88 -6.32 -8.24
CA ARG A 90 5.71 -5.65 -9.53
C ARG A 90 4.89 -6.53 -10.46
N GLY A 91 4.36 -5.98 -11.53
CA GLY A 91 3.58 -6.71 -12.53
C GLY A 91 3.13 -5.79 -13.65
N GLU A 92 2.32 -6.32 -14.56
CA GLU A 92 1.76 -5.55 -15.67
C GLU A 92 0.41 -4.96 -15.29
N HIS A 93 0.22 -3.68 -15.57
CA HIS A 93 -1.03 -2.97 -15.26
C HIS A 93 -2.14 -3.38 -16.24
N CYS A 94 -3.17 -4.06 -15.73
CA CYS A 94 -4.30 -4.54 -16.54
C CYS A 94 -5.58 -3.71 -16.37
N GLY A 95 -5.64 -2.80 -15.40
CA GLY A 95 -6.81 -1.96 -15.16
C GLY A 95 -6.78 -1.27 -13.81
N ARG A 96 -7.93 -0.72 -13.42
CA ARG A 96 -8.12 -0.09 -12.10
C ARG A 96 -9.31 -0.70 -11.38
N GLY A 97 -9.18 -0.84 -10.06
CA GLY A 97 -10.25 -1.25 -9.18
C GLY A 97 -11.25 -0.12 -8.90
N PRO A 98 -12.28 -0.40 -8.08
CA PRO A 98 -13.35 0.55 -7.78
C PRO A 98 -12.84 1.82 -7.07
N ASP A 99 -11.77 1.71 -6.28
CA ASP A 99 -11.15 2.83 -5.56
C ASP A 99 -10.03 3.50 -6.39
N CYS A 100 -10.04 3.26 -7.71
CA CYS A 100 -9.02 3.69 -8.68
C CYS A 100 -7.61 3.11 -8.44
N GLU A 101 -7.47 2.11 -7.57
CA GLU A 101 -6.21 1.45 -7.31
C GLU A 101 -5.77 0.59 -8.50
N PRO A 102 -4.46 0.52 -8.80
CA PRO A 102 -3.97 -0.27 -9.93
C PRO A 102 -4.24 -1.77 -9.72
N LEU A 103 -4.62 -2.43 -10.81
CA LEU A 103 -4.72 -3.89 -10.89
C LEU A 103 -3.55 -4.45 -11.68
N LEU A 104 -2.86 -5.44 -11.11
CA LEU A 104 -1.71 -6.09 -11.74
C LEU A 104 -1.96 -7.54 -12.11
N THR A 105 -1.47 -7.93 -13.29
CA THR A 105 -1.26 -9.32 -13.71
C THR A 105 0.23 -9.64 -13.74
N ASP A 106 0.57 -10.91 -13.95
CA ASP A 106 1.96 -11.39 -14.15
C ASP A 106 2.89 -10.92 -13.02
N VAL A 107 2.40 -11.07 -11.79
CA VAL A 107 3.04 -10.48 -10.63
C VAL A 107 4.31 -11.21 -10.20
N GLU A 108 5.36 -10.44 -9.93
CA GLU A 108 6.61 -10.92 -9.37
C GLU A 108 6.77 -10.44 -7.92
N PRO A 109 6.83 -11.37 -6.95
CA PRO A 109 7.08 -11.04 -5.55
C PRO A 109 8.53 -10.60 -5.34
N ILE A 110 8.72 -9.42 -4.75
CA ILE A 110 10.05 -8.82 -4.52
C ILE A 110 10.52 -9.02 -3.09
N ALA A 111 9.67 -8.67 -2.11
CA ALA A 111 10.04 -8.72 -0.70
C ALA A 111 8.82 -8.80 0.21
N VAL A 112 9.01 -9.31 1.44
CA VAL A 112 8.03 -9.19 2.53
C VAL A 112 8.37 -7.99 3.39
N ILE A 113 7.35 -7.25 3.80
CA ILE A 113 7.48 -6.14 4.74
C ILE A 113 7.30 -6.68 6.15
N GLY A 114 8.30 -6.48 6.99
CA GLY A 114 8.27 -6.85 8.39
C GLY A 114 7.36 -5.94 9.20
N ALA A 115 6.81 -6.47 10.29
CA ALA A 115 5.89 -5.73 11.18
C ALA A 115 6.48 -4.42 11.71
N HIS A 116 7.80 -4.36 11.90
CA HIS A 116 8.47 -3.14 12.37
C HIS A 116 8.36 -1.98 11.38
N VAL A 117 8.40 -2.24 10.06
CA VAL A 117 8.15 -1.23 9.02
C VAL A 117 6.75 -0.65 9.16
N LEU A 118 5.76 -1.49 9.47
CA LEU A 118 4.36 -1.05 9.62
C LEU A 118 4.19 -0.16 10.84
N LEU A 119 4.91 -0.45 11.92
CA LEU A 119 4.95 0.41 13.11
C LEU A 119 5.61 1.77 12.79
N GLU A 120 6.78 1.78 12.16
CA GLU A 120 7.47 3.01 11.75
C GLU A 120 6.60 3.86 10.79
N ALA A 121 5.94 3.21 9.84
CA ALA A 121 5.01 3.85 8.91
C ALA A 121 3.85 4.50 9.65
N ARG A 122 3.24 3.81 10.61
CA ARG A 122 2.14 4.36 11.42
C ARG A 122 2.58 5.58 12.23
N GLU A 123 3.66 5.45 12.99
CA GLU A 123 4.17 6.55 13.81
C GLU A 123 4.53 7.77 12.96
N ARG A 124 5.09 7.53 11.77
CA ARG A 124 5.37 8.59 10.82
C ARG A 124 4.10 9.22 10.26
N TYR A 125 3.11 8.42 9.90
CA TYR A 125 1.84 8.91 9.36
C TYR A 125 1.11 9.79 10.39
N GLU A 126 0.95 9.30 11.62
CA GLU A 126 0.29 10.02 12.72
C GLU A 126 1.01 11.33 13.10
N ARG A 127 2.35 11.34 13.06
CA ARG A 127 3.14 12.53 13.39
C ARG A 127 3.13 13.58 12.29
N ASN A 128 3.13 13.16 11.03
CA ASN A 128 3.46 14.02 9.90
C ASN A 128 2.24 14.40 9.04
N PHE A 129 1.07 13.81 9.27
CA PHE A 129 -0.16 14.11 8.55
C PHE A 129 -1.24 14.53 9.54
N ASP A 130 -2.13 15.42 9.11
CA ASP A 130 -3.36 15.76 9.82
C ASP A 130 -4.39 14.63 9.67
N ALA A 131 -4.03 13.44 10.15
CA ALA A 131 -4.85 12.24 10.04
C ALA A 131 -6.20 12.50 10.74
N GLY A 132 -7.28 12.47 9.95
CA GLY A 132 -8.63 12.73 10.45
C GLY A 132 -9.13 14.17 10.35
N ARG A 133 -8.38 15.09 9.70
CA ARG A 133 -8.94 16.38 9.25
C ARG A 133 -9.19 16.34 7.74
N GLY A 134 -10.46 16.38 7.38
CA GLY A 134 -10.90 16.58 6.01
C GLY A 134 -10.98 18.08 5.67
N PRO A 135 -11.04 18.44 4.38
CA PRO A 135 -11.19 19.83 3.95
C PRO A 135 -12.50 20.50 4.42
N ALA A 136 -13.47 19.73 4.94
CA ALA A 136 -14.69 20.25 5.56
C ALA A 136 -14.52 20.63 7.04
N ASP A 137 -13.47 20.15 7.71
CA ASP A 137 -13.25 20.39 9.15
C ASP A 137 -12.59 21.76 9.41
N ASP A 138 -12.11 22.44 8.37
CA ASP A 138 -11.54 23.79 8.44
C ASP A 138 -12.60 24.91 8.38
N GLU A 139 -13.88 24.60 8.11
CA GLU A 139 -14.96 25.59 8.01
C GLU A 139 -15.58 25.97 9.37
N GLU A 140 -15.44 25.16 10.42
CA GLU A 140 -16.04 25.44 11.73
C GLU A 140 -15.26 26.47 12.58
N ASP A 141 -14.01 26.78 12.24
CA ASP A 141 -13.14 27.66 13.05
C ASP A 141 -13.12 29.14 12.57
N ARG A 142 -14.07 29.52 11.69
CA ARG A 142 -14.25 30.90 11.17
C ARG A 142 -15.56 31.58 11.58
N GLY A 143 -16.27 31.03 12.57
CA GLY A 143 -17.52 31.58 13.13
C GLY A 143 -17.31 32.57 14.27
#